data_AF-A0A953T964-F1
#
_entry.id   AF-A0A953T964-F1
#
_cell.length_a   1.000
_cell.length_b   1.000
_cell.length_c   1.000
_cell.angle_alpha   90.00
_cell.angle_beta   90.00
_cell.angle_gamma   90.00
#
_symmetry.space_group_name_H-M   'P 1'
#
loop_
_entity.id
_entity.type
_entity.pdbx_description
1 polymer ?
#
loop_
_entity_poly.entity_id
_entity_poly.type
_entity_poly.pdbx_seq_one_letter_code
_entity_poly.pdbx_strand_id
1 'polypeptide(L)'
;MKVILMKKRGNAAIIILIMFAALLSFSAYVIDVGIVYAEKIKLENAIDSACLSAALELPINPQRAEEIAKEYLEKNGVDATKAEIAISEDNKSIEIRAKKQVNHIFAKIFGINKSIVSSKSKAILGPAKSVKGGVRPFGVVAYDFTYGDLVTLKEEAGDGYHGNYNVLAIGGQGANVFYINAMYGYDGVINVGDMLDTEPGNMAGVVNDLKNYINSENSTFENYKRDSIRLWTIPLVNTMEVDGRKMVLVVGFAQFFVEDINKNSGKAEIQGRFIKYVTNAEIDMTLNDTGVYGVKLSR
;
A
#
# COMPACT_ATOMS: atom_id res chain seq x y z
N MET A 1 38.49 82.88 5.42
CA MET A 1 38.01 81.62 4.80
C MET A 1 39.01 80.51 5.11
N LYS A 2 38.70 79.62 6.07
CA LYS A 2 39.20 78.25 6.05
C LYS A 2 38.24 77.38 6.85
N VAL A 3 37.79 76.37 6.13
CA VAL A 3 36.52 75.65 6.26
C VAL A 3 36.53 74.73 7.48
N ILE A 4 35.44 74.77 8.25
CA ILE A 4 35.09 73.77 9.26
C ILE A 4 34.85 72.45 8.54
N LEU A 5 35.84 71.56 8.58
CA LEU A 5 35.82 70.22 7.99
C LEU A 5 35.88 69.18 9.10
N MET A 6 34.82 69.06 9.91
CA MET A 6 34.63 67.92 10.84
C MET A 6 33.18 67.83 11.32
N LYS A 7 32.52 66.67 11.05
CA LYS A 7 31.43 65.98 11.82
C LYS A 7 30.34 65.32 10.93
N LYS A 8 30.62 64.15 10.34
CA LYS A 8 29.59 63.17 9.90
C LYS A 8 29.98 61.68 10.11
N ARG A 9 31.01 61.37 10.92
CA ARG A 9 31.49 59.97 11.14
C ARG A 9 30.68 59.18 12.20
N GLY A 10 30.05 59.85 13.18
CA GLY A 10 29.25 59.17 14.21
C GLY A 10 27.87 58.68 13.72
N ASN A 11 27.23 59.40 12.80
CA ASN A 11 25.89 59.05 12.33
C ASN A 11 25.89 57.81 11.43
N ALA A 12 26.95 57.63 10.63
CA ALA A 12 27.12 56.44 9.80
C ALA A 12 27.27 55.16 10.65
N ALA A 13 28.00 55.22 11.77
CA ALA A 13 28.16 54.08 12.69
C ALA A 13 26.82 53.69 13.33
N ILE A 14 25.98 54.66 13.70
CA ILE A 14 24.63 54.40 14.25
C ILE A 14 23.74 53.72 13.21
N ILE A 15 23.73 54.22 11.97
CA ILE A 15 22.95 53.63 10.87
C ILE A 15 23.42 52.20 10.57
N ILE A 16 24.74 51.97 10.53
CA ILE A 16 25.32 50.64 10.35
C ILE A 16 24.89 49.68 11.47
N LEU A 17 24.95 50.12 12.73
CA LEU A 17 24.52 49.31 13.87
C LEU A 17 23.03 48.93 13.78
N ILE A 18 22.17 49.88 13.39
CA ILE A 18 20.74 49.61 13.19
C ILE A 18 20.52 48.64 12.02
N MET A 19 21.25 48.79 10.91
CA MET A 19 21.16 47.87 9.77
C MET A 19 21.64 46.45 10.13
N PHE A 20 22.73 46.32 10.88
CA PHE A 20 23.20 45.03 11.38
C PHE A 20 22.19 44.39 12.34
N ALA A 21 21.63 45.17 13.26
CA ALA A 21 20.58 44.69 14.15
C ALA A 21 19.37 44.19 13.36
N ALA A 22 18.91 44.96 12.35
CA ALA A 22 17.82 44.56 11.47
C ALA A 22 18.14 43.26 10.72
N LEU A 23 19.34 43.14 10.15
CA LEU A 23 19.78 41.94 9.42
C LEU A 23 19.80 40.70 10.32
N LEU A 24 20.31 40.84 11.55
CA LEU A 24 20.31 39.75 12.54
C LEU A 24 18.89 39.39 12.99
N SER A 25 18.00 40.37 13.18
CA SER A 25 16.59 40.12 13.51
C SER A 25 15.87 39.35 12.40
N PHE A 26 16.09 39.70 11.13
CA PHE A 26 15.52 38.95 10.01
C PHE A 26 16.08 37.53 9.93
N SER A 27 17.38 37.35 10.15
CA SER A 27 18.02 36.03 10.16
C SER A 27 17.46 35.14 11.27
N ALA A 28 17.34 35.70 12.48
CA ALA A 28 16.73 35.07 13.64
C ALA A 28 15.29 34.63 13.36
N TYR A 29 14.47 35.52 12.78
CA TYR A 29 13.09 35.23 12.40
C TYR A 29 13.00 34.08 11.38
N VAL A 30 13.83 34.13 10.34
CA VAL A 30 13.88 33.06 9.32
C VAL A 30 14.25 31.72 9.93
N ILE A 31 15.20 31.68 10.86
CA ILE A 31 15.61 30.44 11.54
C ILE A 31 14.44 29.86 12.36
N ASP A 32 13.74 30.66 13.16
CA ASP A 32 12.63 30.16 13.97
C ASP A 32 11.47 29.66 13.11
N VAL A 33 11.07 30.41 12.07
CA VAL A 33 10.04 29.96 11.11
C VAL A 33 10.49 28.68 10.41
N GLY A 34 11.76 28.60 10.01
CA GLY A 34 12.34 27.41 9.38
C GLY A 34 12.26 26.17 10.27
N ILE A 35 12.55 26.31 11.56
CA ILE A 35 12.44 25.19 12.53
C ILE A 35 10.99 24.75 12.69
N VAL A 36 10.04 25.68 12.84
CA VAL A 36 8.61 25.35 12.94
C VAL A 36 8.13 24.61 11.69
N TYR A 37 8.50 25.10 10.51
CA TYR A 37 8.11 24.48 9.24
C TYR A 37 8.74 23.09 9.07
N ALA A 38 10.01 22.92 9.42
CA ALA A 38 10.68 21.63 9.39
C ALA A 38 10.02 20.61 10.33
N GLU A 39 9.66 21.03 11.55
CA GLU A 39 8.96 20.16 12.51
C GLU A 39 7.53 19.83 12.06
N LYS A 40 6.86 20.74 11.35
CA LYS A 40 5.55 20.49 10.74
C LYS A 40 5.62 19.42 9.65
N ILE A 41 6.61 19.48 8.76
CA ILE A 41 6.82 18.44 7.73
C ILE A 41 7.17 17.09 8.36
N LYS A 42 8.05 17.07 9.37
CA LYS A 42 8.38 15.84 10.10
C LYS A 42 7.14 15.21 10.73
N LEU A 43 6.26 16.02 11.33
CA LEU A 43 5.02 15.56 11.91
C LEU A 43 4.06 15.02 10.85
N GLU A 44 3.93 15.67 9.69
CA GLU A 44 3.13 15.17 8.56
C GLU A 44 3.62 13.81 8.07
N ASN A 45 4.91 13.69 7.77
CA ASN A 45 5.49 12.42 7.30
C ASN A 45 5.32 11.29 8.33
N ALA A 46 5.45 11.61 9.63
CA ALA A 46 5.24 10.65 10.71
C ALA A 46 3.80 10.11 10.74
N ILE A 47 2.81 11.01 10.66
CA ILE A 47 1.40 10.65 10.67
C ILE A 47 1.00 9.91 9.39
N ASP A 48 1.48 10.36 8.22
CA ASP A 48 1.22 9.72 6.93
C ASP A 48 1.74 8.27 6.92
N SER A 49 2.98 8.06 7.38
CA SER A 49 3.56 6.73 7.52
C SER A 49 2.78 5.86 8.52
N ALA A 50 2.36 6.41 9.66
CA ALA A 50 1.56 5.68 10.63
C ALA A 50 0.19 5.29 10.08
N CYS A 51 -0.49 6.19 9.36
CA CYS A 51 -1.79 5.91 8.72
C CYS A 51 -1.66 4.81 7.67
N LEU A 52 -0.66 4.91 6.78
CA LEU A 52 -0.44 3.92 5.71
C LEU A 52 -0.12 2.54 6.29
N SER A 53 0.79 2.46 7.28
CA SER A 53 1.18 1.19 7.88
C SER A 53 0.06 0.55 8.69
N ALA A 54 -0.70 1.34 9.44
CA ALA A 54 -1.85 0.84 10.19
C ALA A 54 -2.99 0.36 9.28
N ALA A 55 -3.22 1.06 8.16
CA ALA A 55 -4.25 0.69 7.19
C ALA A 55 -4.01 -0.71 6.57
N LEU A 56 -2.80 -1.23 6.61
CA LEU A 56 -2.49 -2.58 6.11
C LEU A 56 -3.18 -3.70 6.92
N GLU A 57 -3.51 -3.45 8.19
CA GLU A 57 -4.16 -4.41 9.08
C GLU A 57 -5.69 -4.37 8.98
N LEU A 58 -6.22 -3.32 8.37
CA LEU A 58 -7.64 -3.15 8.12
C LEU A 58 -8.09 -3.96 6.89
N PRO A 59 -9.36 -4.40 6.80
CA PRO A 59 -10.39 -4.33 7.83
C PRO A 59 -10.33 -5.50 8.85
N ILE A 60 -9.31 -6.36 8.76
CA ILE A 60 -9.26 -7.65 9.47
C ILE A 60 -9.02 -7.47 10.96
N ASN A 61 -8.05 -6.64 11.33
CA ASN A 61 -7.62 -6.47 12.72
C ASN A 61 -7.47 -4.97 13.08
N PRO A 62 -8.58 -4.29 13.44
CA PRO A 62 -8.54 -2.89 13.81
C PRO A 62 -7.72 -2.63 15.09
N GLN A 63 -7.69 -3.58 16.01
CA GLN A 63 -6.88 -3.45 17.23
C GLN A 63 -5.39 -3.45 16.90
N ARG A 64 -4.95 -4.35 16.01
CA ARG A 64 -3.57 -4.36 15.51
C ARG A 64 -3.25 -3.10 14.69
N ALA A 65 -4.20 -2.58 13.92
CA ALA A 65 -4.03 -1.32 13.20
C ALA A 65 -3.70 -0.17 14.18
N GLU A 66 -4.41 -0.07 15.30
CA GLU A 66 -4.15 0.94 16.33
C GLU A 66 -2.77 0.78 16.98
N GLU A 67 -2.35 -0.46 17.28
CA GLU A 67 -1.02 -0.76 17.80
C GLU A 67 0.09 -0.33 16.83
N ILE A 68 -0.05 -0.68 15.54
CA ILE A 68 0.92 -0.32 14.50
C ILE A 68 0.95 1.20 14.30
N ALA A 69 -0.19 1.88 14.34
CA ALA A 69 -0.25 3.33 14.27
C ALA A 69 0.60 3.96 15.40
N LYS A 70 0.44 3.49 16.64
CA LYS A 70 1.23 3.96 17.79
C LYS A 70 2.73 3.67 17.61
N GLU A 71 3.08 2.46 17.19
CA GLU A 71 4.47 2.06 16.94
C GLU A 71 5.15 2.98 15.91
N TYR A 72 4.47 3.27 14.79
CA TYR A 72 5.01 4.13 13.75
C TYR A 72 5.11 5.60 14.18
N LEU A 73 4.18 6.09 14.99
CA LEU A 73 4.29 7.44 15.59
C LEU A 73 5.53 7.54 16.49
N GLU A 74 5.74 6.56 17.37
CA GLU A 74 6.88 6.53 18.29
C GLU A 74 8.22 6.42 17.56
N LYS A 75 8.31 5.56 16.53
CA LYS A 75 9.49 5.46 15.66
C LYS A 75 9.85 6.78 14.98
N ASN A 76 8.86 7.65 14.75
CA ASN A 76 9.05 8.98 14.17
C ASN A 76 9.17 10.10 15.21
N GLY A 77 9.32 9.76 16.50
CA GLY A 77 9.50 10.72 17.59
C GLY A 77 8.23 11.53 17.89
N VAL A 78 7.06 10.98 17.60
CA VAL A 78 5.75 11.53 17.97
C VAL A 78 5.21 10.75 19.16
N ASP A 79 4.82 11.46 20.22
CA ASP A 79 4.23 10.85 21.41
C ASP A 79 2.83 10.31 21.09
N ALA A 80 2.72 8.99 20.98
CA ALA A 80 1.49 8.30 20.63
C ALA A 80 0.38 8.50 21.67
N THR A 81 0.70 8.79 22.93
CA THR A 81 -0.30 9.03 24.00
C THR A 81 -1.07 10.34 23.82
N LYS A 82 -0.50 11.27 23.04
CA LYS A 82 -1.10 12.57 22.72
C LYS A 82 -1.74 12.61 21.34
N ALA A 83 -1.67 11.51 20.58
CA ALA A 83 -2.29 11.39 19.28
C ALA A 83 -3.74 10.93 19.42
N GLU A 84 -4.63 11.50 18.62
CA GLU A 84 -6.00 11.02 18.44
C GLU A 84 -5.97 10.05 17.25
N ILE A 85 -6.35 8.79 17.50
CA ILE A 85 -6.46 7.75 16.47
C ILE A 85 -7.94 7.35 16.39
N ALA A 86 -8.51 7.42 15.19
CA ALA A 86 -9.90 7.09 14.93
C ALA A 86 -9.99 6.11 13.75
N ILE A 87 -10.56 4.94 13.98
CA ILE A 87 -10.88 3.95 12.95
C ILE A 87 -12.38 4.09 12.63
N SER A 88 -12.76 4.02 11.35
CA SER A 88 -14.17 4.07 10.95
C SER A 88 -14.93 2.79 11.33
N GLU A 89 -16.24 2.89 11.49
CA GLU A 89 -17.10 1.76 11.89
C GLU A 89 -17.04 0.57 10.93
N ASP A 90 -16.83 0.83 9.64
CA ASP A 90 -16.64 -0.19 8.60
C ASP A 90 -15.24 -0.80 8.57
N ASN A 91 -14.34 -0.35 9.47
CA ASN A 91 -12.92 -0.71 9.53
C ASN A 91 -12.17 -0.46 8.21
N LYS A 92 -12.63 0.45 7.34
CA LYS A 92 -11.98 0.74 6.04
C LYS A 92 -11.25 2.08 6.01
N SER A 93 -11.14 2.78 7.13
CA SER A 93 -10.30 3.96 7.22
C SER A 93 -9.73 4.16 8.62
N ILE A 94 -8.56 4.77 8.67
CA ILE A 94 -7.92 5.22 9.91
C ILE A 94 -7.50 6.68 9.75
N GLU A 95 -7.84 7.49 10.73
CA GLU A 95 -7.48 8.90 10.83
C GLU A 95 -6.63 9.13 12.07
N ILE A 96 -5.49 9.80 11.91
CA ILE A 96 -4.59 10.14 13.00
C ILE A 96 -4.41 11.65 13.04
N ARG A 97 -4.54 12.24 14.23
CA ARG A 97 -4.24 13.65 14.51
C ARG A 97 -3.22 13.72 15.62
N ALA A 98 -2.17 14.51 15.42
CA ALA A 98 -1.15 14.71 16.44
C ALA A 98 -0.70 16.16 16.53
N LYS A 99 -0.19 16.52 17.70
CA LYS A 99 0.33 17.84 18.02
C LYS A 99 1.74 17.73 18.56
N LYS A 100 2.62 18.64 18.15
CA LYS A 100 4.00 18.71 18.63
C LYS A 100 4.34 20.13 19.08
N GLN A 101 5.00 20.23 20.23
CA GLN A 101 5.57 21.49 20.69
C GLN A 101 6.95 21.70 20.05
N VAL A 102 7.15 22.87 19.46
CA VAL A 102 8.40 23.30 18.85
C VAL A 102 8.98 24.42 19.69
N ASN A 103 10.21 24.25 20.16
CA ASN A 103 10.92 25.29 20.91
C ASN A 103 11.56 26.29 19.95
N HIS A 104 11.36 27.58 20.20
CA HIS A 104 12.03 28.64 19.45
C HIS A 104 13.44 28.88 19.99
N ILE A 105 14.32 29.40 19.12
CA ILE A 105 15.67 29.82 19.48
C ILE A 105 15.67 31.32 19.76
N PHE A 106 15.27 32.15 18.80
CA PHE A 106 15.42 33.60 18.90
C PHE A 106 14.14 34.34 19.34
N ALA A 107 12.96 33.82 19.01
CA ALA A 107 11.67 34.38 19.38
C ALA A 107 11.46 34.47 20.91
N LYS A 108 12.28 33.74 21.66
CA LYS A 108 12.41 33.84 23.13
C LYS A 108 12.70 35.26 23.61
N ILE A 109 13.45 36.07 22.83
CA ILE A 109 13.75 37.47 23.14
C ILE A 109 12.45 38.30 23.21
N PHE A 110 11.44 37.90 22.46
CA PHE A 110 10.10 38.52 22.45
C PHE A 110 9.10 37.79 23.36
N GLY A 111 9.57 36.89 24.23
CA GLY A 111 8.73 36.10 25.14
C GLY A 111 8.05 34.89 24.49
N ILE A 112 8.31 34.60 23.21
CA ILE A 112 7.72 33.47 22.48
C ILE A 112 8.65 32.27 22.60
N ASN A 113 8.44 31.44 23.63
CA ASN A 113 9.31 30.31 23.91
C ASN A 113 9.03 29.08 23.04
N LYS A 114 7.75 28.86 22.68
CA LYS A 114 7.29 27.66 21.98
C LYS A 114 6.12 27.97 21.06
N SER A 115 5.96 27.14 20.02
CA SER A 115 4.75 27.06 19.21
C SER A 115 4.25 25.63 19.15
N ILE A 116 2.94 25.45 18.90
CA ILE A 116 2.34 24.13 18.69
C ILE A 116 2.10 23.97 17.19
N VAL A 117 2.67 22.92 16.62
CA VAL A 117 2.30 22.45 15.28
C VAL A 117 1.31 21.29 15.43
N SER A 118 0.35 21.21 14.53
CA SER A 118 -0.62 20.12 14.50
C SER A 118 -0.72 19.58 13.08
N SER A 119 -1.00 18.29 12.96
CA SER A 119 -1.24 17.66 11.67
C SER A 119 -2.29 16.56 11.79
N LYS A 120 -2.90 16.24 10.66
CA LYS A 120 -3.94 15.23 10.49
C LYS A 120 -3.67 14.50 9.19
N SER A 121 -3.84 13.18 9.21
CA SER A 121 -3.86 12.36 8.01
C SER A 121 -4.92 11.27 8.14
N LYS A 122 -5.43 10.83 6.99
CA LYS A 122 -6.40 9.74 6.91
C LYS A 122 -5.99 8.77 5.82
N ALA A 123 -5.91 7.49 6.13
CA ALA A 123 -5.77 6.43 5.13
C ALA A 123 -7.14 5.77 4.91
N ILE A 124 -7.47 5.49 3.65
CA ILE A 124 -8.70 4.82 3.23
C ILE A 124 -8.35 3.55 2.45
N LEU A 125 -9.13 2.50 2.71
CA LEU A 125 -9.12 1.25 1.95
C LEU A 125 -10.25 1.32 0.92
N GLY A 126 -9.94 0.91 -0.30
CA GLY A 126 -10.92 0.78 -1.36
C GLY A 126 -10.63 -0.45 -2.20
N PRO A 127 -11.61 -0.93 -2.99
CA PRO A 127 -11.40 -2.04 -3.91
C PRO A 127 -10.22 -1.79 -4.84
N ALA A 128 -9.39 -2.81 -5.06
CA ALA A 128 -8.24 -2.72 -5.94
C ALA A 128 -8.66 -2.55 -7.41
N LYS A 129 -8.29 -1.41 -7.99
CA LYS A 129 -8.50 -1.08 -9.41
C LYS A 129 -7.41 -1.68 -10.29
N SER A 130 -6.17 -1.61 -9.86
CA SER A 130 -5.02 -2.09 -10.61
C SER A 130 -4.00 -2.69 -9.67
N VAL A 131 -3.57 -3.92 -9.93
CA VAL A 131 -2.51 -4.59 -9.20
C VAL A 131 -1.24 -4.56 -10.02
N LYS A 132 -0.14 -4.11 -9.41
CA LYS A 132 1.17 -4.06 -10.03
C LYS A 132 2.07 -5.14 -9.42
N GLY A 133 2.53 -6.06 -10.27
CA GLY A 133 3.45 -7.13 -9.86
C GLY A 133 2.76 -8.26 -9.08
N GLY A 134 3.33 -9.46 -9.18
CA GLY A 134 2.95 -10.61 -8.35
C GLY A 134 1.65 -11.32 -8.73
N VAL A 135 0.92 -10.85 -9.76
CA VAL A 135 -0.35 -11.46 -10.16
C VAL A 135 -0.10 -12.84 -10.78
N ARG A 136 -0.82 -13.86 -10.31
CA ARG A 136 -0.71 -15.22 -10.85
C ARG A 136 -1.56 -15.40 -12.11
N PRO A 137 -1.12 -16.22 -13.07
CA PRO A 137 -1.78 -16.43 -14.37
C PRO A 137 -2.98 -17.38 -14.29
N PHE A 138 -3.80 -17.22 -13.26
CA PHE A 138 -5.04 -17.97 -13.07
C PHE A 138 -6.24 -17.04 -13.17
N GLY A 139 -7.41 -17.54 -13.53
CA GLY A 139 -8.64 -16.77 -13.57
C GLY A 139 -9.70 -17.45 -12.73
N VAL A 140 -10.34 -16.70 -11.83
CA VAL A 140 -11.48 -17.20 -11.04
C VAL A 140 -12.71 -16.39 -11.42
N VAL A 141 -13.82 -17.06 -11.71
CA VAL A 141 -15.08 -16.36 -12.01
C VAL A 141 -15.54 -15.59 -10.77
N ALA A 142 -15.91 -14.33 -10.93
CA ALA A 142 -16.34 -13.50 -9.81
C ALA A 142 -17.66 -14.00 -9.20
N TYR A 143 -17.70 -14.12 -7.87
CA TYR A 143 -18.91 -14.34 -7.07
C TYR A 143 -18.72 -13.74 -5.67
N ASP A 144 -19.75 -13.82 -4.83
CA ASP A 144 -19.71 -13.30 -3.45
C ASP A 144 -18.95 -14.27 -2.53
N PHE A 145 -17.63 -14.12 -2.46
CA PHE A 145 -16.77 -14.94 -1.59
C PHE A 145 -16.97 -14.63 -0.10
N THR A 146 -16.96 -15.68 0.72
CA THR A 146 -16.81 -15.59 2.18
C THR A 146 -15.37 -15.93 2.58
N TYR A 147 -14.84 -15.23 3.60
CA TYR A 147 -13.50 -15.50 4.12
C TYR A 147 -13.33 -16.99 4.46
N GLY A 148 -12.28 -17.62 3.92
CA GLY A 148 -11.98 -19.03 4.12
C GLY A 148 -12.61 -20.00 3.12
N ASP A 149 -13.44 -19.51 2.19
CA ASP A 149 -14.00 -20.32 1.11
C ASP A 149 -12.89 -21.03 0.34
N LEU A 150 -13.03 -22.35 0.18
CA LEU A 150 -12.11 -23.17 -0.59
C LEU A 150 -12.47 -23.08 -2.07
N VAL A 151 -11.53 -22.66 -2.91
CA VAL A 151 -11.75 -22.36 -4.33
C VAL A 151 -10.73 -23.11 -5.18
N THR A 152 -11.21 -23.72 -6.26
CA THR A 152 -10.35 -24.33 -7.28
C THR A 152 -9.78 -23.26 -8.20
N LEU A 153 -8.50 -22.96 -8.02
CA LEU A 153 -7.77 -21.93 -8.78
C LEU A 153 -7.31 -22.44 -10.15
N LYS A 154 -7.11 -23.75 -10.27
CA LYS A 154 -6.80 -24.44 -11.51
C LYS A 154 -7.49 -25.80 -11.52
N GLU A 155 -8.23 -26.09 -12.59
CA GLU A 155 -8.97 -27.34 -12.75
C GLU A 155 -8.11 -28.47 -13.31
N GLU A 156 -8.50 -29.70 -13.01
CA GLU A 156 -7.91 -30.92 -13.56
C GLU A 156 -8.23 -31.13 -15.05
N ALA A 157 -7.41 -31.93 -15.74
CA ALA A 157 -7.69 -32.27 -17.13
C ALA A 157 -9.00 -33.07 -17.27
N GLY A 158 -9.87 -32.63 -18.18
CA GLY A 158 -11.19 -33.22 -18.42
C GLY A 158 -12.35 -32.55 -17.68
N ASP A 159 -12.08 -31.76 -16.64
CA ASP A 159 -13.12 -31.07 -15.84
C ASP A 159 -13.27 -29.59 -16.20
N GLY A 160 -12.41 -29.08 -17.09
CA GLY A 160 -12.46 -27.72 -17.58
C GLY A 160 -13.26 -27.52 -18.88
N TYR A 161 -13.67 -26.28 -19.13
CA TYR A 161 -14.53 -25.93 -20.27
C TYR A 161 -13.73 -25.92 -21.58
N HIS A 162 -13.97 -26.92 -22.43
CA HIS A 162 -13.38 -27.06 -23.77
C HIS A 162 -11.84 -26.85 -23.83
N GLY A 163 -11.14 -27.34 -22.81
CA GLY A 163 -9.67 -27.29 -22.73
C GLY A 163 -9.09 -26.07 -22.01
N ASN A 164 -9.94 -25.20 -21.44
CA ASN A 164 -9.53 -24.18 -20.46
C ASN A 164 -9.60 -24.75 -19.04
N TYR A 165 -8.60 -24.43 -18.22
CA TYR A 165 -8.44 -24.97 -16.86
C TYR A 165 -8.15 -23.86 -15.86
N ASN A 166 -8.86 -22.74 -15.97
CA ASN A 166 -8.67 -21.53 -15.16
C ASN A 166 -7.30 -20.86 -15.33
N VAL A 167 -6.71 -20.93 -16.53
CA VAL A 167 -5.42 -20.31 -16.87
C VAL A 167 -5.59 -19.11 -17.79
N LEU A 168 -4.87 -18.02 -17.49
CA LEU A 168 -4.85 -16.77 -18.27
C LEU A 168 -3.47 -16.55 -18.92
N ALA A 169 -3.47 -16.04 -20.14
CA ALA A 169 -2.29 -15.56 -20.85
C ALA A 169 -2.00 -14.11 -20.45
N ILE A 170 -1.18 -13.93 -19.40
CA ILE A 170 -0.76 -12.60 -18.93
C ILE A 170 0.67 -12.30 -19.39
N GLY A 171 0.89 -11.13 -19.99
CA GLY A 171 2.21 -10.72 -20.48
C GLY A 171 2.77 -11.52 -21.68
N GLY A 172 2.00 -12.45 -22.23
CA GLY A 172 2.38 -13.31 -23.36
C GLY A 172 1.70 -14.68 -23.30
N GLN A 173 1.89 -15.48 -24.34
CA GLN A 173 1.33 -16.83 -24.48
C GLN A 173 2.41 -17.90 -24.37
N GLY A 174 1.98 -19.16 -24.16
CA GLY A 174 2.85 -20.33 -24.17
C GLY A 174 3.36 -20.77 -22.80
N ALA A 175 3.73 -22.05 -22.73
CA ALA A 175 4.04 -22.74 -21.47
C ALA A 175 5.20 -22.11 -20.68
N ASN A 176 6.21 -21.52 -21.34
CA ASN A 176 7.33 -20.88 -20.65
C ASN A 176 6.92 -19.56 -19.99
N VAL A 177 6.07 -18.75 -20.65
CA VAL A 177 5.55 -17.51 -20.06
C VAL A 177 4.65 -17.84 -18.87
N PHE A 178 3.76 -18.83 -19.05
CA PHE A 178 2.93 -19.34 -17.95
C PHE A 178 3.79 -19.84 -16.78
N TYR A 179 4.85 -20.61 -17.03
CA TYR A 179 5.75 -21.11 -15.99
C TYR A 179 6.33 -19.97 -15.13
N ILE A 180 6.89 -18.95 -15.79
CA ILE A 180 7.50 -17.80 -15.10
C ILE A 180 6.45 -17.06 -14.26
N ASN A 181 5.30 -16.75 -14.84
CA ASN A 181 4.24 -16.03 -14.13
C ASN A 181 3.63 -16.87 -12.99
N ALA A 182 3.48 -18.19 -13.18
CA ALA A 182 2.97 -19.07 -12.15
C ALA A 182 3.95 -19.19 -10.97
N MET A 183 5.25 -19.23 -11.22
CA MET A 183 6.29 -19.33 -10.18
C MET A 183 6.59 -18.00 -9.49
N TYR A 184 6.68 -16.90 -10.24
CA TYR A 184 7.17 -15.61 -9.72
C TYR A 184 6.16 -14.46 -9.76
N GLY A 185 5.03 -14.65 -10.43
CA GLY A 185 4.02 -13.63 -10.63
C GLY A 185 4.36 -12.76 -11.84
N TYR A 186 3.34 -12.22 -12.49
CA TYR A 186 3.53 -11.27 -13.57
C TYR A 186 3.95 -9.91 -13.01
N ASP A 187 5.05 -9.35 -13.53
CA ASP A 187 5.65 -8.09 -13.06
C ASP A 187 4.93 -6.82 -13.59
N GLY A 188 4.07 -6.98 -14.60
CA GLY A 188 3.30 -5.88 -15.17
C GLY A 188 2.13 -5.42 -14.30
N VAL A 189 1.30 -4.56 -14.88
CA VAL A 189 0.08 -4.06 -14.27
C VAL A 189 -1.12 -4.74 -14.94
N ILE A 190 -2.07 -5.20 -14.14
CA ILE A 190 -3.39 -5.63 -14.61
C ILE A 190 -4.42 -4.69 -13.98
N ASN A 191 -5.39 -4.25 -14.77
CA ASN A 191 -6.46 -3.36 -14.38
C ASN A 191 -7.81 -4.07 -14.44
N VAL A 192 -8.72 -3.69 -13.54
CA VAL A 192 -10.14 -3.97 -13.76
C VAL A 192 -10.59 -3.28 -15.04
N GLY A 193 -11.25 -4.03 -15.92
CA GLY A 193 -11.60 -3.60 -17.27
C GLY A 193 -10.70 -4.17 -18.37
N ASP A 194 -9.55 -4.77 -18.02
CA ASP A 194 -8.68 -5.40 -19.02
C ASP A 194 -9.33 -6.66 -19.61
N MET A 195 -9.10 -6.87 -20.91
CA MET A 195 -9.44 -8.13 -21.59
C MET A 195 -8.18 -9.00 -21.63
N LEU A 196 -8.24 -10.17 -21.02
CA LEU A 196 -7.14 -11.14 -20.99
C LEU A 196 -7.52 -12.39 -21.77
N ASP A 197 -6.60 -12.89 -22.59
CA ASP A 197 -6.80 -14.18 -23.25
C ASP A 197 -6.76 -15.31 -22.21
N THR A 198 -7.63 -16.29 -22.34
CA THR A 198 -7.44 -17.61 -21.72
C THR A 198 -6.24 -18.32 -22.36
N GLU A 199 -5.57 -19.19 -21.61
CA GLU A 199 -4.49 -20.02 -22.13
C GLU A 199 -4.90 -21.50 -22.06
N PRO A 200 -5.50 -22.05 -23.14
CA PRO A 200 -5.93 -23.43 -23.17
C PRO A 200 -4.76 -24.41 -23.03
N GLY A 201 -5.09 -25.60 -22.51
CA GLY A 201 -4.13 -26.65 -22.24
C GLY A 201 -3.87 -26.81 -20.74
N ASN A 202 -3.65 -28.05 -20.33
CA ASN A 202 -3.61 -28.39 -18.91
C ASN A 202 -2.38 -27.81 -18.17
N MET A 203 -1.33 -27.42 -18.89
CA MET A 203 -0.09 -26.81 -18.34
C MET A 203 0.50 -27.57 -17.12
N ALA A 204 0.34 -28.89 -17.07
CA ALA A 204 0.70 -29.72 -15.92
C ALA A 204 2.21 -29.83 -15.63
N GLY A 205 3.06 -29.27 -16.50
CA GLY A 205 4.52 -29.28 -16.35
C GLY A 205 5.01 -28.53 -15.12
N VAL A 206 4.41 -27.37 -14.81
CA VAL A 206 4.86 -26.49 -13.71
C VAL A 206 4.38 -26.93 -12.33
N VAL A 207 3.39 -27.81 -12.26
CA VAL A 207 2.62 -28.08 -11.04
C VAL A 207 3.46 -28.70 -9.94
N ASN A 208 4.42 -29.56 -10.29
CA ASN A 208 5.35 -30.13 -9.31
C ASN A 208 6.28 -29.07 -8.73
N ASP A 209 6.74 -28.14 -9.57
CA ASP A 209 7.62 -27.05 -9.14
C ASP A 209 6.85 -26.08 -8.25
N LEU A 210 5.59 -25.76 -8.57
CA LEU A 210 4.73 -24.97 -7.70
C LEU A 210 4.48 -25.67 -6.36
N LYS A 211 4.18 -26.97 -6.39
CA LYS A 211 3.98 -27.77 -5.16
C LYS A 211 5.23 -27.72 -4.30
N ASN A 212 6.41 -27.93 -4.88
CA ASN A 212 7.68 -27.86 -4.16
C ASN A 212 7.95 -26.44 -3.64
N TYR A 213 7.63 -25.41 -4.43
CA TYR A 213 7.79 -24.02 -4.06
C TYR A 213 6.93 -23.66 -2.85
N ILE A 214 5.61 -23.87 -2.89
CA ILE A 214 4.72 -23.51 -1.76
C ILE A 214 5.01 -24.34 -0.49
N ASN A 215 5.56 -25.54 -0.64
CA ASN A 215 5.97 -26.40 0.48
C ASN A 215 7.41 -26.13 0.97
N SER A 216 8.13 -25.19 0.34
CA SER A 216 9.41 -24.70 0.86
C SER A 216 9.26 -23.76 2.06
N GLU A 217 8.04 -23.25 2.29
CA GLU A 217 7.66 -22.55 3.52
C GLU A 217 6.74 -23.41 4.40
N ASN A 218 6.82 -23.21 5.72
CA ASN A 218 5.93 -23.87 6.69
C ASN A 218 4.86 -22.86 7.17
N SER A 219 3.89 -22.57 6.30
CA SER A 219 2.76 -21.69 6.57
C SER A 219 1.46 -22.48 6.50
N THR A 220 0.50 -22.18 7.37
CA THR A 220 -0.86 -22.75 7.33
C THR A 220 -1.87 -21.63 7.15
N PHE A 221 -3.12 -21.95 6.76
CA PHE A 221 -4.17 -20.95 6.63
C PHE A 221 -4.45 -20.18 7.93
N GLU A 222 -4.24 -20.82 9.09
CA GLU A 222 -4.40 -20.19 10.40
C GLU A 222 -3.17 -19.38 10.82
N ASN A 223 -2.01 -19.62 10.22
CA ASN A 223 -0.76 -18.97 10.59
C ASN A 223 0.18 -18.84 9.38
N TYR A 224 0.15 -17.66 8.78
CA TYR A 224 1.03 -17.26 7.69
C TYR A 224 1.49 -15.82 7.87
N LYS A 225 2.65 -15.50 7.31
CA LYS A 225 3.14 -14.12 7.24
C LYS A 225 2.55 -13.41 6.02
N ARG A 226 2.51 -12.08 6.08
CA ARG A 226 2.00 -11.25 4.98
C ARG A 226 2.77 -11.41 3.65
N ASP A 227 4.03 -11.81 3.72
CA ASP A 227 4.94 -12.09 2.60
C ASP A 227 5.03 -13.58 2.24
N SER A 228 4.12 -14.41 2.77
CA SER A 228 4.05 -15.85 2.49
C SER A 228 3.94 -16.12 0.99
N ILE A 229 4.71 -17.10 0.51
CA ILE A 229 4.74 -17.49 -0.91
C ILE A 229 3.46 -18.23 -1.34
N ARG A 230 2.63 -18.64 -0.37
CA ARG A 230 1.28 -19.19 -0.59
C ARG A 230 0.23 -18.11 -0.84
N LEU A 231 0.54 -16.83 -0.66
CA LEU A 231 -0.41 -15.75 -0.92
C LEU A 231 -0.37 -15.35 -2.39
N TRP A 232 -1.40 -15.74 -3.13
CA TRP A 232 -1.51 -15.45 -4.57
C TRP A 232 -2.64 -14.47 -4.87
N THR A 233 -2.29 -13.35 -5.50
CA THR A 233 -3.28 -12.43 -6.08
C THR A 233 -3.69 -12.95 -7.45
N ILE A 234 -5.00 -13.11 -7.66
CA ILE A 234 -5.58 -13.71 -8.87
C ILE A 234 -6.65 -12.76 -9.43
N PRO A 235 -6.65 -12.49 -10.75
CA PRO A 235 -7.73 -11.76 -11.41
C PRO A 235 -9.06 -12.50 -11.27
N LEU A 236 -10.09 -11.75 -10.88
CA LEU A 236 -11.47 -12.19 -11.01
C LEU A 236 -11.98 -11.83 -12.40
N VAL A 237 -12.59 -12.79 -13.07
CA VAL A 237 -13.10 -12.62 -14.44
C VAL A 237 -14.61 -12.81 -14.51
N ASN A 238 -15.23 -12.28 -15.57
CA ASN A 238 -16.67 -12.40 -15.77
C ASN A 238 -17.12 -13.83 -16.12
N THR A 239 -16.28 -14.63 -16.79
CA THR A 239 -16.55 -16.03 -17.14
C THR A 239 -15.25 -16.76 -17.44
N MET A 240 -15.25 -18.08 -17.25
CA MET A 240 -14.24 -19.01 -17.77
C MET A 240 -14.84 -20.03 -18.75
N GLU A 241 -16.15 -19.96 -19.01
CA GLU A 241 -16.87 -20.82 -19.95
C GLU A 241 -16.68 -20.33 -21.39
N VAL A 242 -15.47 -20.52 -21.92
CA VAL A 242 -15.10 -20.10 -23.28
C VAL A 242 -14.42 -21.21 -24.08
N ASP A 243 -14.65 -21.23 -25.39
CA ASP A 243 -14.11 -22.25 -26.29
C ASP A 243 -12.70 -21.92 -26.78
N GLY A 244 -11.72 -22.72 -26.35
CA GLY A 244 -10.32 -22.51 -26.69
C GLY A 244 -9.82 -21.16 -26.19
N ARG A 245 -8.94 -20.50 -26.96
CA ARG A 245 -8.39 -19.20 -26.55
C ARG A 245 -9.40 -18.11 -26.85
N LYS A 246 -9.88 -17.44 -25.80
CA LYS A 246 -10.81 -16.31 -25.88
C LYS A 246 -10.48 -15.26 -24.83
N MET A 247 -10.86 -14.03 -25.11
CA MET A 247 -10.71 -12.95 -24.15
C MET A 247 -11.81 -13.01 -23.09
N VAL A 248 -11.41 -12.84 -21.83
CA VAL A 248 -12.28 -12.70 -20.66
C VAL A 248 -12.03 -11.34 -20.00
N LEU A 249 -13.06 -10.75 -19.41
CA LEU A 249 -13.00 -9.43 -18.79
C LEU A 249 -12.57 -9.54 -17.34
N VAL A 250 -11.53 -8.83 -16.93
CA VAL A 250 -11.15 -8.66 -15.52
C VAL A 250 -12.17 -7.74 -14.85
N VAL A 251 -12.86 -8.26 -13.83
CA VAL A 251 -13.90 -7.54 -13.06
C VAL A 251 -13.47 -7.22 -11.63
N GLY A 252 -12.31 -7.72 -11.19
CA GLY A 252 -11.78 -7.48 -9.86
C GLY A 252 -10.53 -8.32 -9.57
N PHE A 253 -10.11 -8.35 -8.32
CA PHE A 253 -9.01 -9.19 -7.84
C PHE A 253 -9.42 -9.91 -6.56
N ALA A 254 -8.92 -11.13 -6.40
CA ALA A 254 -9.05 -11.90 -5.16
C ALA A 254 -7.66 -12.33 -4.68
N GLN A 255 -7.53 -12.49 -3.36
CA GLN A 255 -6.33 -13.02 -2.74
C GLN A 255 -6.66 -14.40 -2.19
N PHE A 256 -5.80 -15.36 -2.48
CA PHE A 256 -5.93 -16.72 -1.98
C PHE A 256 -4.69 -17.14 -1.22
N PHE A 257 -4.90 -17.82 -0.09
CA PHE A 257 -3.88 -18.67 0.52
C PHE A 257 -3.93 -20.03 -0.17
N VAL A 258 -2.89 -20.39 -0.91
CA VAL A 258 -2.81 -21.70 -1.58
C VAL A 258 -2.62 -22.79 -0.54
N GLU A 259 -3.65 -23.62 -0.38
CA GLU A 259 -3.70 -24.68 0.62
C GLU A 259 -2.95 -25.92 0.13
N ASP A 260 -3.29 -26.38 -1.08
CA ASP A 260 -2.73 -27.59 -1.66
C ASP A 260 -2.62 -27.51 -3.18
N ILE A 261 -1.67 -28.26 -3.70
CA ILE A 261 -1.45 -28.49 -5.12
C ILE A 261 -1.36 -29.99 -5.33
N ASN A 262 -2.36 -30.54 -6.02
CA ASN A 262 -2.48 -31.96 -6.28
C ASN A 262 -2.16 -32.28 -7.74
N LYS A 263 -1.43 -33.37 -7.95
CA LYS A 263 -1.12 -33.89 -9.27
C LYS A 263 -1.29 -35.40 -9.30
N ASN A 264 -2.31 -35.87 -10.00
CA ASN A 264 -2.61 -37.28 -10.16
C ASN A 264 -2.65 -37.64 -11.65
N SER A 265 -1.77 -38.56 -12.09
CA SER A 265 -1.77 -39.11 -13.46
C SER A 265 -1.83 -38.06 -14.59
N GLY A 266 -1.15 -36.92 -14.41
CA GLY A 266 -1.10 -35.83 -15.39
C GLY A 266 -2.20 -34.78 -15.23
N LYS A 267 -3.22 -35.02 -14.41
CA LYS A 267 -4.18 -34.02 -13.96
C LYS A 267 -3.58 -33.20 -12.83
N ALA A 268 -3.86 -31.90 -12.80
CA ALA A 268 -3.31 -31.00 -11.82
C ALA A 268 -4.37 -30.01 -11.33
N GLU A 269 -4.61 -30.03 -10.03
CA GLU A 269 -5.54 -29.15 -9.34
C GLU A 269 -4.77 -28.24 -8.38
N ILE A 270 -5.18 -26.97 -8.31
CA ILE A 270 -4.69 -26.02 -7.32
C ILE A 270 -5.89 -25.53 -6.53
N GLN A 271 -5.84 -25.66 -5.21
CA GLN A 271 -6.88 -25.17 -4.31
C GLN A 271 -6.33 -24.08 -3.41
N GLY A 272 -7.13 -23.04 -3.18
CA GLY A 272 -6.77 -21.96 -2.26
C GLY A 272 -7.97 -21.47 -1.48
N ARG A 273 -7.72 -20.95 -0.28
CA ARG A 273 -8.73 -20.31 0.55
C ARG A 273 -8.76 -18.82 0.31
N PHE A 274 -9.95 -18.28 0.06
CA PHE A 274 -10.13 -16.85 -0.11
C PHE A 274 -9.78 -16.10 1.18
N ILE A 275 -9.03 -15.01 1.06
CA ILE A 275 -8.73 -14.09 2.15
C ILE A 275 -8.99 -12.65 1.75
N LYS A 276 -9.31 -11.84 2.76
CA LYS A 276 -9.24 -10.38 2.61
C LYS A 276 -7.78 -9.96 2.69
N TYR A 277 -7.36 -9.04 1.83
CA TYR A 277 -5.95 -8.64 1.79
C TYR A 277 -5.78 -7.22 1.26
N VAL A 278 -4.88 -6.47 1.90
CA VAL A 278 -4.48 -5.15 1.42
C VAL A 278 -3.16 -5.29 0.66
N THR A 279 -3.20 -5.02 -0.64
CA THR A 279 -2.07 -5.09 -1.56
C THR A 279 -1.63 -3.69 -2.01
N ASN A 280 -0.52 -3.62 -2.74
CA ASN A 280 -0.08 -2.40 -3.40
C ASN A 280 -0.87 -2.20 -4.69
N ALA A 281 -2.06 -1.60 -4.56
CA ALA A 281 -2.96 -1.32 -5.67
C ALA A 281 -3.50 0.10 -5.62
N GLU A 282 -3.78 0.67 -6.80
CA GLU A 282 -4.66 1.83 -6.88
C GLU A 282 -6.07 1.42 -6.49
N ILE A 283 -6.83 2.34 -5.88
CA ILE A 283 -8.20 2.08 -5.44
C ILE A 283 -9.22 2.78 -6.33
N ASP A 284 -10.39 2.17 -6.45
CA ASP A 284 -11.57 2.80 -7.05
C ASP A 284 -12.82 2.47 -6.24
N MET A 285 -13.41 3.50 -5.63
CA MET A 285 -14.58 3.35 -4.75
C MET A 285 -15.87 3.05 -5.52
N THR A 286 -15.84 3.07 -6.85
CA THR A 286 -16.99 2.70 -7.69
C THR A 286 -17.03 1.22 -8.03
N LEU A 287 -15.95 0.48 -7.76
CA LEU A 287 -15.87 -0.96 -7.99
C LEU A 287 -16.52 -1.74 -6.84
N ASN A 288 -16.87 -3.00 -7.13
CA ASN A 288 -17.38 -3.92 -6.12
C ASN A 288 -16.25 -4.32 -5.16
N ASP A 289 -16.61 -4.54 -3.89
CA ASP A 289 -15.68 -5.06 -2.89
C ASP A 289 -15.46 -6.56 -3.10
N THR A 290 -14.29 -6.93 -3.61
CA THR A 290 -13.89 -8.32 -3.86
C THR A 290 -12.95 -8.87 -2.78
N GLY A 291 -12.77 -8.14 -1.66
CA GLY A 291 -11.86 -8.51 -0.57
C GLY A 291 -10.38 -8.19 -0.80
N VAL A 292 -9.98 -7.77 -2.00
CA VAL A 292 -8.64 -7.21 -2.25
C VAL A 292 -8.73 -5.70 -2.27
N TYR A 293 -7.95 -5.09 -1.38
CA TYR A 293 -7.95 -3.65 -1.16
C TYR A 293 -6.62 -3.03 -1.56
N GLY A 294 -6.66 -1.80 -2.06
CA GLY A 294 -5.52 -0.90 -2.02
C GLY A 294 -5.67 0.09 -0.85
N VAL A 295 -4.62 0.86 -0.58
CA VAL A 295 -4.64 1.93 0.42
C VAL A 295 -4.20 3.24 -0.22
N LYS A 296 -4.90 4.32 0.12
CA LYS A 296 -4.55 5.68 -0.29
C LYS A 296 -4.68 6.64 0.88
N LEU A 297 -3.79 7.63 0.94
CA LEU A 297 -3.98 8.79 1.82
C LEU A 297 -5.08 9.70 1.26
N SER A 298 -6.09 9.97 2.07
CA SER A 298 -7.11 10.99 1.87
C SER A 298 -6.71 12.22 2.66
N ARG A 299 -6.34 13.29 1.97
CA ARG A 299 -6.11 14.61 2.58
C ARG A 299 -7.42 15.34 2.77
#